data_AF-A0A848CVV8-F1
#
_entry.id   AF-A0A848CVV8-F1
#
_cell.length_a   1.000
_cell.length_b   1.000
_cell.length_c   1.000
_cell.angle_alpha   90.00
_cell.angle_beta   90.00
_cell.angle_gamma   90.00
#
_symmetry.space_group_name_H-M   'P 1'
#
loop_
_entity.id
_entity.type
_entity.pdbx_description
1 polymer ?
#
loop_
_entity_poly.entity_id
_entity_poly.type
_entity_poly.pdbx_seq_one_letter_code
_entity_poly.pdbx_strand_id
1 'polypeptide(L)' 'MKEEKIQTYIDRLLEMGIFKIGDRQLYECSEKEIKRELFHALLQKKKEKVYCT' A
#
# COMPACT_ATOMS: atom_id res chain seq x y z
N MET A 1 -4.48 7.17 20.09
CA MET A 1 -5.17 6.59 18.92
C MET A 1 -4.36 6.83 17.64
N LYS A 2 -3.16 6.21 17.48
CA LYS A 2 -2.34 6.31 16.24
C LYS A 2 -2.20 4.96 15.52
N GLU A 3 -2.33 3.84 16.23
CA GLU A 3 -2.18 2.49 15.66
C GLU A 3 -3.33 2.03 14.75
N GLU A 4 -4.58 2.46 14.96
CA GLU A 4 -5.70 2.01 14.10
C GLU A 4 -5.54 2.43 12.62
N LYS A 5 -4.82 3.52 12.35
CA LYS A 5 -4.65 4.04 10.99
C LYS A 5 -3.64 3.23 10.18
N ILE A 6 -2.56 2.75 10.81
CA ILE A 6 -1.53 1.98 10.09
C ILE A 6 -2.07 0.62 9.66
N GLN A 7 -2.83 -0.05 10.54
CA GLN A 7 -3.43 -1.34 10.23
C GLN A 7 -4.37 -1.24 9.02
N THR A 8 -5.21 -0.19 8.96
CA THR A 8 -6.08 0.07 7.81
C THR A 8 -5.31 0.22 6.50
N TYR A 9 -4.11 0.82 6.52
CA TYR A 9 -3.29 0.94 5.32
C TYR A 9 -2.64 -0.39 4.92
N ILE A 10 -2.22 -1.19 5.90
CA ILE A 10 -1.68 -2.53 5.68
C ILE A 10 -2.76 -3.43 5.07
N ASP A 11 -3.96 -3.48 5.63
CA ASP A 11 -5.09 -4.24 5.08
C ASP A 11 -5.36 -3.89 3.62
N ARG A 12 -5.40 -2.60 3.27
CA ARG A 12 -5.56 -2.17 1.87
C ARG A 12 -4.44 -2.63 0.96
N LEU A 13 -3.19 -2.63 1.43
CA LEU A 13 -2.06 -3.15 0.66
C LEU A 13 -2.21 -4.66 0.43
N LEU A 14 -2.62 -5.39 1.47
CA LEU A 14 -2.89 -6.83 1.39
C LEU A 14 -4.02 -7.15 0.40
N GLU A 15 -5.12 -6.38 0.42
CA GLU A 15 -6.22 -6.50 -0.55
C GLU A 15 -5.78 -6.21 -2.00
N MET A 16 -4.74 -5.39 -2.18
CA MET A 16 -4.12 -5.11 -3.48
C MET A 16 -3.06 -6.16 -3.88
N GLY A 17 -2.84 -7.19 -3.06
CA GLY A 17 -1.83 -8.23 -3.30
C GLY A 17 -0.40 -7.83 -2.97
N ILE A 18 -0.21 -6.77 -2.18
CA ILE A 18 1.10 -6.29 -1.74
C ILE A 18 1.33 -6.76 -0.32
N PHE A 19 2.33 -7.62 -0.12
CA PHE A 19 2.63 -8.26 1.17
C PHE A 19 3.97 -7.81 1.79
N LYS A 20 4.81 -7.16 0.99
CA LYS A 20 6.15 -6.71 1.39
C LYS A 20 6.55 -5.43 0.64
N ILE A 21 7.40 -4.63 1.26
CA ILE A 21 8.04 -3.47 0.63
C ILE A 21 9.54 -3.75 0.57
N GLY A 22 10.05 -3.96 -0.64
CA GLY A 22 11.40 -4.50 -0.84
C GLY A 22 11.53 -5.90 -0.21
N ASP A 23 12.47 -6.04 0.73
CA ASP A 23 12.73 -7.28 1.47
C ASP A 23 12.09 -7.34 2.87
N ARG A 24 11.33 -6.31 3.27
CA ARG A 24 10.70 -6.22 4.59
C ARG A 24 9.20 -6.48 4.52
N GLN A 25 8.64 -7.17 5.52
CA GLN A 25 7.20 -7.32 5.65
C GLN A 25 6.54 -5.98 6.00
N LEU A 26 5.25 -5.83 5.66
CA LEU A 26 4.51 -4.58 5.93
C LEU A 26 4.55 -4.17 7.41
N TYR A 27 4.48 -5.12 8.33
CA TYR A 27 4.52 -4.86 9.78
C TYR A 27 5.90 -4.39 10.28
N GLU A 28 6.96 -4.62 9.51
CA GLU A 28 8.33 -4.16 9.80
C GLU A 28 8.62 -2.79 9.18
N CYS A 29 7.72 -2.30 8.33
CA CYS A 29 7.86 -1.01 7.66
C CYS A 29 7.32 0.14 8.51
N SER A 30 7.92 1.31 8.33
CA SER A 30 7.42 2.53 8.99
C SER A 30 6.11 3.01 8.35
N GLU A 31 5.28 3.73 9.11
CA GLU A 31 4.01 4.30 8.61
C GLU A 31 4.19 5.11 7.30
N LYS A 32 5.29 5.86 7.19
CA LYS A 32 5.63 6.63 5.99
C LYS A 32 5.83 5.75 4.75
N GLU A 33 6.46 4.59 4.92
CA GLU A 33 6.71 3.64 3.83
C GLU A 33 5.41 2.99 3.39
N ILE A 34 4.60 2.52 4.35
CA ILE A 34 3.26 1.97 4.10
C ILE A 34 2.38 2.95 3.33
N LYS A 35 2.32 4.21 3.77
CA LYS A 35 1.54 5.26 3.09
C LYS A 35 2.05 5.53 1.68
N ARG A 36 3.37 5.58 1.49
CA ARG A 36 3.99 5.82 0.19
C ARG A 36 3.64 4.70 -0.78
N GLU A 37 3.75 3.45 -0.34
CA GLU A 37 3.45 2.29 -1.18
C GLU A 37 1.97 2.20 -1.53
N LEU A 38 1.10 2.46 -0.55
CA LEU A 38 -0.34 2.50 -0.79
C LEU A 38 -0.70 3.58 -1.81
N PHE A 39 -0.10 4.77 -1.69
CA PHE A 39 -0.32 5.85 -2.64
C PHE A 39 0.18 5.49 -4.05
N HIS A 40 1.36 4.86 -4.14
CA HIS A 40 1.93 4.41 -5.41
C HIS A 40 1.07 3.32 -6.07
N ALA A 41 0.63 2.31 -5.31
CA ALA A 41 -0.26 1.26 -5.79
C ALA A 41 -1.60 1.81 -6.29
N LEU A 42 -2.19 2.77 -5.57
CA LEU A 42 -3.42 3.44 -5.98
C LEU A 42 -3.24 4.26 -7.26
N LEU A 43 -2.09 4.93 -7.42
CA LEU A 43 -1.78 5.66 -8.65
C LEU A 43 -1.56 4.72 -9.85
N GLN A 44 -0.88 3.59 -9.66
CA GLN A 44 -0.70 2.59 -10.72
C GLN A 44 -2.04 2.01 -11.16
N LYS A 45 -2.91 1.62 -10.23
CA LYS A 45 -4.26 1.13 -10.55
C LYS A 45 -5.10 2.13 -11.34
N LYS A 46 -4.92 3.44 -11.08
CA LYS A 46 -5.56 4.49 -11.89
C LYS A 46 -4.99 4.60 -13.30
N LYS A 47 -3.66 4.47 -13.45
CA LYS A 47 -3.01 4.52 -14.77
C LYS A 47 -3.34 3.31 -15.64
N GLU A 48 -3.41 2.12 -15.04
CA GLU A 48 -3.76 0.89 -15.74
C GLU A 48 -5.18 0.94 -16.33
N LYS A 49 -6.11 1.59 -15.61
CA LYS A 49 -7.47 1.85 -16.12
C LYS A 49 -7.57 2.81 -17.31
N VAL A 50 -6.51 3.59 -17.60
CA VAL A 50 -6.53 4.60 -18.68
C VAL A 50 -6.01 4.03 -20.00
N TYR A 51 -5.30 2.90 -20.00
CA TYR A 51 -4.64 2.35 -21.19
C TYR A 51 -5.41 1.25 -21.94
N CYS A 52 -6.66 0.96 -21.55
CA CYS A 52 -7.58 0.08 -22.30
C CYS A 52 -8.80 0.89 -22.75
N THR A 53 -8.61 1.78 -23.72
CA THR A 53 -9.66 2.32 -24.61
C THR A 53 -9.01 2.67 -25.93
#